data_AF-A0A8H3NR12-F1
#
_entry.id   AF-A0A8H3NR12-F1
#
_cell.length_a   1.000
_cell.length_b   1.000
_cell.length_c   1.000
_cell.angle_alpha   90.00
_cell.angle_beta   90.00
_cell.angle_gamma   90.00
#
_symmetry.space_group_name_H-M   'P 1'
#
loop_
_entity.id
_entity.type
_entity.pdbx_description
1 polymer ?
#
loop_
_entity_poly.entity_id
_entity_poly.type
_entity_poly.pdbx_seq_one_letter_code
_entity_poly.pdbx_strand_id
1 'polypeptide(L)' 'MESLKQGANYVSETAKQALHGTSKEANKDVAKDSDAPIGTRASAAKDAVKDKAQESKHDAKADAHKQQI' A
#
# COMPACT_ATOMS: atom_id res chain seq x y z
N MET A 1 -18.67 -21.35 4.49
CA MET A 1 -17.23 -21.09 4.78
C MET A 1 -16.68 -19.89 4.00
N GLU A 2 -17.37 -19.38 2.98
CA GLU A 2 -16.92 -18.22 2.21
C GLU A 2 -17.05 -16.89 2.96
N SER A 3 -18.09 -16.69 3.77
CA SER A 3 -18.32 -15.43 4.50
C SER A 3 -17.25 -15.14 5.54
N LEU A 4 -16.73 -16.17 6.22
CA LEU A 4 -15.62 -16.03 7.17
C LEU A 4 -14.30 -15.75 6.44
N LYS A 5 -14.11 -16.33 5.25
CA LYS A 5 -12.95 -16.12 4.39
C LYS A 5 -12.96 -14.73 3.76
N GLN A 6 -14.13 -14.24 3.36
CA GLN A 6 -14.35 -12.86 2.89
C GLN A 6 -14.19 -11.87 4.04
N GLY A 7 -14.71 -12.15 5.24
CA GLY A 7 -14.51 -11.29 6.41
C GLY A 7 -13.04 -11.22 6.84
N ALA A 8 -12.34 -12.36 6.86
CA ALA A 8 -10.91 -12.41 7.14
C ALA A 8 -10.08 -11.70 6.06
N ASN A 9 -10.42 -11.87 4.78
CA ASN A 9 -9.77 -11.13 3.69
C ASN A 9 -10.09 -9.64 3.80
N TYR A 10 -11.32 -9.24 4.09
CA TYR A 10 -11.69 -7.82 4.22
C TYR A 10 -10.97 -7.15 5.39
N VAL A 11 -10.85 -7.82 6.54
CA VAL A 11 -10.06 -7.32 7.68
C VAL A 11 -8.57 -7.31 7.35
N SER A 12 -8.07 -8.34 6.66
CA SER A 12 -6.67 -8.39 6.22
C SER A 12 -6.35 -7.30 5.19
N GLU A 13 -7.26 -7.04 4.25
CA GLU A 13 -7.17 -5.98 3.25
C GLU A 13 -7.28 -4.61 3.92
N THR A 14 -8.22 -4.41 4.84
CA THR A 14 -8.38 -3.16 5.60
C THR A 14 -7.13 -2.87 6.42
N ALA A 15 -6.59 -3.88 7.12
CA ALA A 15 -5.35 -3.76 7.87
C ALA A 15 -4.16 -3.48 6.93
N LYS A 16 -4.06 -4.19 5.79
CA LYS A 16 -3.01 -3.94 4.79
C LYS A 16 -3.12 -2.57 4.16
N GLN A 17 -4.32 -2.07 3.88
CA GLN A 17 -4.58 -0.76 3.29
C GLN A 17 -4.25 0.35 4.30
N ALA A 18 -4.65 0.18 5.56
CA ALA A 18 -4.26 1.09 6.64
C ALA A 18 -2.74 1.11 6.81
N LEU A 19 -2.10 -0.06 6.85
CA LEU A 19 -0.65 -0.20 6.91
C LEU A 19 0.04 0.38 5.68
N HIS A 20 -0.53 0.26 4.48
CA HIS A 20 0.01 0.85 3.26
C HIS A 20 -0.05 2.38 3.31
N GLY A 21 -1.15 2.94 3.83
CA GLY A 21 -1.29 4.38 4.06
C GLY A 21 -0.22 4.91 5.01
N THR A 22 -0.02 4.24 6.16
CA THR A 22 1.05 4.59 7.10
C THR A 22 2.44 4.33 6.53
N SER A 23 2.65 3.25 5.79
CA SER A 23 3.94 2.92 5.18
C SER A 23 4.32 3.96 4.12
N LYS A 24 3.36 4.45 3.33
CA LYS A 24 3.57 5.52 2.35
C LYS A 24 3.96 6.85 3.00
N GLU A 25 3.30 7.22 4.10
CA GLU A 25 3.62 8.43 4.87
C GLU A 25 4.97 8.30 5.58
N ALA A 26 5.22 7.19 6.27
CA ALA A 26 6.49 6.90 6.92
C ALA A 26 7.66 6.86 5.91
N ASN A 27 7.47 6.24 4.75
CA ASN A 27 8.47 6.20 3.69
C ASN A 27 8.72 7.58 3.08
N LYS A 28 7.70 8.45 2.99
CA LYS A 28 7.90 9.86 2.59
C LYS A 28 8.70 10.63 3.61
N ASP A 29 8.40 10.44 4.90
CA ASP A 29 9.11 11.09 6.00
C ASP A 29 10.58 10.65 6.00
N VAL A 30 10.84 9.34 5.96
CA VAL A 30 12.18 8.76 5.90
C VAL A 30 12.94 9.14 4.62
N ALA A 31 12.27 9.25 3.48
CA ALA A 31 12.94 9.69 2.24
C ALA A 31 13.37 11.18 2.29
N LYS A 32 12.60 12.01 3.02
CA LYS A 32 12.88 13.44 3.22
C LYS A 32 13.79 13.71 4.41
N ASP A 33 13.86 12.79 5.35
CA ASP A 33 14.77 12.83 6.49
C ASP A 33 16.21 12.92 5.99
N SER A 34 16.88 14.01 6.33
CA SER A 34 18.25 14.28 5.91
C SER A 34 19.28 13.69 6.87
N ASP A 35 18.86 13.29 8.07
CA ASP A 35 19.63 12.56 9.06
C ASP A 35 19.60 11.05 8.82
N ALA A 36 18.59 10.55 8.09
CA ALA A 36 18.52 9.16 7.68
C ALA A 36 19.64 8.80 6.67
N PRO A 37 20.29 7.62 6.81
CA PRO A 37 21.32 7.17 5.88
C PRO A 37 20.78 7.07 4.45
N ILE A 38 21.60 7.40 3.45
CA ILE A 38 21.17 7.49 2.05
C ILE A 38 20.55 6.18 1.52
N GLY A 39 21.03 5.03 2.00
CA GLY A 39 20.47 3.71 1.66
C GLY A 39 19.05 3.50 2.20
N THR A 40 18.79 4.02 3.41
CA THR A 40 17.46 4.00 4.03
C THR A 40 16.50 4.92 3.28
N ARG A 41 16.96 6.13 2.92
CA ARG A 41 16.19 7.09 2.11
C ARG A 41 15.83 6.52 0.72
N ALA A 42 16.80 5.89 0.05
CA ALA A 42 16.60 5.28 -1.26
C ALA A 42 15.63 4.09 -1.20
N SER A 43 15.73 3.27 -0.16
CA SER A 43 14.81 2.14 0.06
C SER A 43 13.39 2.66 0.33
N ALA A 44 13.25 3.66 1.20
CA ALA A 44 11.96 4.30 1.48
C ALA A 44 11.35 4.96 0.23
N ALA A 45 12.13 5.67 -0.58
CA ALA A 45 11.67 6.22 -1.85
C ALA A 45 11.21 5.12 -2.83
N LYS A 46 11.95 4.00 -2.91
CA LYS A 46 11.59 2.85 -3.74
C LYS A 46 10.29 2.20 -3.26
N ASP A 47 10.15 1.99 -1.95
CA ASP A 47 8.93 1.43 -1.38
C ASP A 47 7.74 2.38 -1.55
N ALA A 48 7.91 3.70 -1.40
CA ALA A 48 6.85 4.67 -1.67
C ALA A 48 6.36 4.62 -3.14
N VAL A 49 7.27 4.45 -4.11
CA VAL A 49 6.92 4.28 -5.52
C VAL A 49 6.21 2.94 -5.76
N LYS A 50 6.71 1.86 -5.15
CA LYS A 50 6.10 0.53 -5.22
C LYS A 50 4.70 0.52 -4.62
N ASP A 51 4.51 1.21 -3.50
CA ASP A 51 3.22 1.35 -2.83
C ASP A 51 2.24 2.11 -3.69
N LYS A 52 2.66 3.20 -4.33
CA LYS A 52 1.82 3.93 -5.28
C LYS A 52 1.48 3.10 -6.52
N ALA A 53 2.41 2.30 -7.02
CA ALA A 53 2.14 1.40 -8.13
C ALA A 53 1.17 0.26 -7.76
N GLN A 54 1.26 -0.27 -6.53
CA GLN A 54 0.27 -1.22 -6.02
C GLN A 54 -1.09 -0.57 -5.82
N GLU A 55 -1.15 0.63 -5.24
CA GLU A 55 -2.37 1.44 -5.09
C GLU A 55 -3.06 1.62 -6.45
N SER A 56 -2.34 2.07 -7.49
CA SER A 56 -2.90 2.20 -8.85
C SER A 56 -3.34 0.86 -9.46
N LYS A 57 -2.64 -0.25 -9.18
CA LYS A 57 -3.07 -1.58 -9.65
C LYS A 57 -4.31 -2.07 -8.91
N HIS A 58 -4.43 -1.77 -7.62
CA HIS A 58 -5.61 -2.10 -6.82
C HIS A 58 -6.81 -1.27 -7.28
N ASP A 59 -6.62 0.02 -7.53
CA ASP A 59 -7.64 0.91 -8.09
C ASP A 59 -8.08 0.44 -9.48
N ALA A 60 -7.12 0.14 -10.37
CA ALA A 60 -7.42 -0.37 -11.71
C ALA A 60 -8.12 -1.73 -11.69
N LYS A 61 -7.75 -2.64 -10.77
CA LYS A 61 -8.46 -3.90 -10.58
C LYS A 61 -9.86 -3.66 -10.02
N ALA A 62 -10.02 -2.77 -9.05
CA ALA A 62 -11.32 -2.43 -8.49
C ALA A 62 -12.25 -1.83 -9.56
N ASP A 63 -11.72 -0.97 -10.44
CA ASP A 63 -12.46 -0.39 -11.55
C ASP A 63 -12.79 -1.43 -12.62
N ALA A 64 -11.83 -2.27 -13.03
CA ALA A 64 -12.08 -3.37 -13.96
C ALA A 64 -13.10 -4.38 -13.42
N HIS A 65 -13.04 -4.69 -12.12
CA HIS A 65 -14.04 -5.52 -11.47
C HIS A 65 -15.41 -4.83 -11.34
N LYS A 66 -15.47 -3.51 -11.20
CA LYS A 66 -16.73 -2.73 -11.26
C LYS A 66 -17.33 -2.68 -12.66
N GLN A 67 -16.50 -2.64 -13.70
CA GLN A 67 -16.94 -2.68 -15.10
C GLN A 67 -17.43 -4.07 -15.54
N GLN A 68 -17.03 -5.13 -14.82
CA GLN A 68 -17.47 -6.51 -15.08
C GLN A 68 -18.71 -6.94 -14.28
N ILE A 69 -19.30 -6.04 -13.47
CA ILE A 69 -20.60 -6.22 -12.80
C ILE A 69 -21.66 -5.44 -13.57
#